data_AF-A0A8H4XV93-F1
#
_entry.id   AF-A0A8H4XV93-F1
#
_cell.length_a   1.000
_cell.length_b   1.000
_cell.length_c   1.000
_cell.angle_alpha   90.00
_cell.angle_beta   90.00
_cell.angle_gamma   90.00
#
_symmetry.space_group_name_H-M   'P 1'
#
loop_
_entity.id
_entity.type
_entity.pdbx_description
1 polymer ?
#
loop_
_entity_poly.entity_id
_entity_poly.type
_entity_poly.pdbx_seq_one_letter_code
_entity_poly.pdbx_strand_id
1 'polypeptide(L)'
;MSHLSLQFLDSAGAGDSASRLISEAVLRLAALEMWDEKGTLHQEILWSKELELYFENGHLMIPRILPVDDQNARINSLRRPVTKLVDPESAMVCISHVTDAAVVLREECIPPTLENNMMSVKVSHSVLSAIKVGQESYLFLGIGAERTTGETVIQLSEINACQTVTSIGQRITLPSGQEPGFLTAVASELLATCLLSALPQSSHVLVHESGLDKAVSMALARQAVVQNISITFSTTRLDENNAWVRLSSWSSSHVIKQSLPVNLTHFVNLATNDEGKRTAVRIREALPAGCKEIDSSELFSPQPQLQLFSGDNDILATLHGAVSRVQMAFTYRPSLDDIARPSQLSENTIHHNPFTVIDWKSEKTVPVTIQPINPNRFFSRNKTYLLVGLSGALGRSICEWMSQNGAGYICLTSRSCKSDNKWQAAMKKAGTEVRFYTMDVTKKQDLERIVAEIKHTCPPIAGVMNGAAVFHDAAFSEMSLEIMEKVLKPKIDGTRHLDE
;
A
#
# COMPACT_ATOMS: atom_id res chain seq x y z
N MET A 1 -21.55 -12.29 -51.99
CA MET A 1 -21.61 -13.33 -50.95
C MET A 1 -22.72 -12.92 -50.02
N SER A 2 -23.74 -13.76 -49.81
CA SER A 2 -24.80 -13.46 -48.84
C SER A 2 -24.14 -13.23 -47.48
N HIS A 3 -24.32 -12.04 -46.92
CA HIS A 3 -23.79 -11.70 -45.60
C HIS A 3 -24.40 -12.67 -44.59
N LEU A 4 -23.59 -13.53 -43.98
CA LEU A 4 -24.09 -14.45 -42.96
C LEU A 4 -24.48 -13.63 -41.73
N SER A 5 -25.77 -13.62 -41.40
CA SER A 5 -26.30 -12.93 -40.21
C SER A 5 -26.42 -13.93 -39.07
N LEU A 6 -25.69 -13.70 -37.98
CA LEU A 6 -25.64 -14.58 -36.82
C LEU A 6 -26.11 -13.82 -35.58
N GLN A 7 -26.88 -14.50 -34.73
CA GLN A 7 -27.22 -14.05 -33.40
C GLN A 7 -27.08 -15.20 -32.41
N PHE A 8 -26.44 -14.95 -31.29
CA PHE A 8 -26.26 -15.89 -30.19
C PHE A 8 -27.19 -15.48 -29.05
N LEU A 9 -27.99 -16.44 -28.57
CA LEU A 9 -28.85 -16.25 -27.41
C LEU A 9 -28.44 -17.26 -26.33
N ASP A 10 -27.86 -16.75 -25.26
CA ASP A 10 -27.58 -17.50 -24.04
C ASP A 10 -28.69 -17.23 -23.02
N SER A 11 -29.06 -18.25 -22.23
CA SER A 11 -30.20 -18.20 -21.34
C SER A 11 -29.92 -18.99 -20.06
N ALA A 12 -29.77 -18.27 -18.96
CA ALA A 12 -29.80 -18.81 -17.61
C ALA A 12 -31.23 -18.75 -17.05
N GLY A 13 -31.97 -19.86 -17.16
CA GLY A 13 -33.27 -20.01 -16.47
C GLY A 13 -34.51 -19.55 -17.23
N ALA A 14 -34.55 -19.70 -18.57
CA ALA A 14 -35.75 -19.33 -19.33
C ALA A 14 -37.02 -20.14 -19.00
N GLY A 15 -36.91 -21.37 -18.49
CA GLY A 15 -38.06 -22.19 -18.10
C GLY A 15 -39.19 -22.19 -19.14
N ASP A 16 -40.41 -21.88 -18.70
CA ASP A 16 -41.61 -21.82 -19.56
C ASP A 16 -41.58 -20.68 -20.60
N SER A 17 -40.71 -19.68 -20.43
CA SER A 17 -40.59 -18.54 -21.35
C SER A 17 -39.65 -18.79 -22.54
N ALA A 18 -38.92 -19.91 -22.55
CA ALA A 18 -37.90 -20.20 -23.55
C ALA A 18 -38.43 -20.19 -25.00
N SER A 19 -39.61 -20.78 -25.23
CA SER A 19 -40.23 -20.85 -26.57
C SER A 19 -40.53 -19.45 -27.13
N ARG A 20 -41.06 -18.57 -26.29
CA ARG A 20 -41.35 -17.19 -26.63
C ARG A 20 -40.06 -16.42 -26.90
N LEU A 21 -39.08 -16.53 -26.01
CA LEU A 21 -37.79 -15.83 -26.12
C LEU A 21 -37.07 -16.18 -27.43
N ILE A 22 -36.98 -17.47 -27.76
CA ILE A 22 -36.36 -17.95 -29.00
C ILE A 22 -37.13 -17.43 -30.21
N SER A 23 -38.47 -17.51 -30.17
CA SER A 23 -39.32 -17.04 -31.27
C SER A 23 -39.15 -15.54 -31.52
N GLU A 24 -39.14 -14.73 -30.46
CA GLU A 24 -38.92 -13.29 -30.55
C GLU A 24 -37.51 -12.95 -31.08
N ALA A 25 -36.47 -13.66 -30.63
CA ALA A 25 -35.11 -13.47 -31.11
C ALA A 25 -34.99 -13.77 -32.62
N VAL A 26 -35.54 -14.90 -33.07
CA VAL A 26 -35.53 -15.29 -34.49
C VAL A 26 -36.29 -14.29 -35.36
N LEU A 27 -37.50 -13.90 -34.94
CA LEU A 27 -38.31 -12.92 -35.68
C LEU A 27 -37.62 -11.57 -35.78
N ARG A 28 -36.99 -11.14 -34.69
CA ARG A 28 -36.22 -9.90 -34.63
C ARG A 28 -35.02 -9.96 -35.58
N LEU A 29 -34.22 -11.03 -35.54
CA LEU A 29 -33.09 -11.20 -36.46
C LEU A 29 -33.54 -11.13 -37.93
N ALA A 30 -34.62 -11.84 -38.28
CA ALA A 30 -35.16 -11.83 -39.63
C ALA A 30 -35.64 -10.44 -40.07
N ALA A 31 -36.38 -9.72 -39.22
CA ALA A 31 -36.86 -8.37 -39.52
C ALA A 31 -35.70 -7.38 -39.73
N LEU A 32 -34.66 -7.48 -38.90
CA LEU A 32 -33.50 -6.59 -38.99
C LEU A 32 -32.66 -6.86 -40.23
N GLU A 33 -32.53 -8.12 -40.63
CA GLU A 33 -31.87 -8.45 -41.89
C GLU A 33 -32.64 -7.88 -43.08
N MET A 34 -33.96 -8.02 -43.10
CA MET A 34 -34.81 -7.44 -44.16
C MET A 34 -34.71 -5.92 -44.23
N TRP A 35 -34.58 -5.23 -43.09
CA TRP A 35 -34.42 -3.77 -43.08
C TRP A 35 -33.02 -3.32 -43.47
N ASP A 36 -32.00 -4.12 -43.19
CA ASP A 36 -30.61 -3.86 -43.59
C ASP A 36 -30.44 -4.05 -45.10
N GLU A 37 -30.99 -5.12 -45.68
CA GLU A 37 -31.01 -5.35 -47.13
C GLU A 37 -31.70 -4.22 -47.90
N LYS A 38 -32.71 -3.58 -47.29
CA LYS A 38 -33.41 -2.41 -47.85
C LYS A 38 -32.67 -1.09 -47.60
N GLY A 39 -31.59 -1.08 -46.84
CA GLY A 39 -30.84 0.13 -46.45
C GLY A 39 -31.52 1.02 -45.41
N THR A 40 -32.66 0.59 -44.87
CA THR A 40 -33.48 1.38 -43.93
C THR A 40 -33.02 1.27 -42.48
N LEU A 41 -32.33 0.18 -42.11
CA LEU A 41 -32.01 -0.14 -40.71
C LEU A 41 -31.18 0.92 -39.99
N HIS A 42 -30.28 1.62 -40.69
CA HIS A 42 -29.39 2.62 -40.11
C HIS A 42 -29.67 4.06 -40.60
N GLN A 43 -30.52 4.22 -41.61
CA GLN A 43 -30.88 5.52 -42.17
C GLN A 43 -32.20 6.05 -41.58
N GLU A 44 -33.18 5.16 -41.39
CA GLU A 44 -34.53 5.52 -40.94
C GLU A 44 -34.78 5.10 -39.48
N ILE A 45 -34.04 4.11 -38.99
CA ILE A 45 -34.20 3.52 -37.67
C ILE A 45 -32.84 3.55 -36.95
N LEU A 46 -32.83 3.75 -35.64
CA LEU A 46 -31.61 3.71 -34.81
C LEU A 46 -31.44 2.33 -34.14
N TRP A 47 -31.95 1.28 -34.76
CA TRP A 47 -31.94 -0.08 -34.20
C TRP A 47 -30.64 -0.81 -34.58
N SER A 48 -30.04 -1.50 -33.62
CA SER A 48 -28.82 -2.31 -33.78
C SER A 48 -29.16 -3.79 -33.96
N LYS A 49 -28.40 -4.56 -34.74
CA LYS A 49 -28.70 -5.99 -34.96
C LYS A 49 -28.60 -6.87 -33.70
N GLU A 50 -27.82 -6.46 -32.71
CA GLU A 50 -27.54 -7.19 -31.45
C GLU A 50 -27.15 -8.65 -31.67
N LEU A 51 -25.87 -8.88 -31.93
CA LEU A 51 -25.35 -10.20 -32.30
C LEU A 51 -25.28 -11.18 -31.13
N GLU A 52 -25.23 -10.69 -29.90
CA GLU A 52 -25.16 -11.49 -28.68
C GLU A 52 -26.23 -11.01 -27.71
N LEU A 53 -27.01 -11.97 -27.19
CA LEU A 53 -28.10 -11.77 -26.26
C LEU A 53 -27.91 -12.71 -25.08
N TYR A 54 -28.15 -12.21 -23.88
CA TYR A 54 -28.09 -12.99 -22.65
C TYR A 54 -29.37 -12.80 -21.84
N PHE A 55 -30.07 -13.87 -21.52
CA PHE A 55 -31.31 -13.81 -20.77
C PHE A 55 -31.12 -14.39 -19.37
N GLU A 56 -31.46 -13.61 -18.35
CA GLU A 56 -31.40 -14.02 -16.94
C GLU A 56 -32.47 -13.28 -16.12
N ASN A 57 -33.13 -13.98 -15.20
CA ASN A 57 -34.12 -13.41 -14.27
C ASN A 57 -35.25 -12.60 -14.94
N GLY A 58 -35.70 -12.99 -16.14
CA GLY A 58 -36.75 -12.28 -16.87
C GLY A 58 -36.25 -11.09 -17.70
N HIS A 59 -34.95 -10.81 -17.69
CA HIS A 59 -34.35 -9.68 -18.37
C HIS A 59 -33.47 -10.14 -19.53
N LEU A 60 -33.68 -9.52 -20.70
CA LEU A 60 -32.79 -9.66 -21.85
C LEU A 60 -31.70 -8.59 -21.78
N MET A 61 -30.46 -9.03 -21.64
CA MET A 61 -29.27 -8.21 -21.58
C MET A 61 -28.45 -8.36 -22.86
N ILE A 62 -27.64 -7.34 -23.13
CA ILE A 62 -26.82 -7.26 -24.33
C ILE A 62 -25.42 -6.81 -23.93
N PRO A 63 -24.37 -7.55 -24.26
CA PRO A 63 -23.02 -7.18 -23.89
C PRO A 63 -22.57 -5.93 -24.66
N ARG A 64 -21.78 -5.11 -23.95
CA ARG A 64 -21.09 -3.93 -24.50
C ARG A 64 -19.68 -3.89 -23.96
N ILE A 65 -18.72 -3.63 -24.85
CA ILE A 65 -17.33 -3.41 -24.46
C ILE A 65 -17.20 -1.94 -24.09
N LEU A 66 -17.13 -1.68 -22.78
CA LEU A 66 -16.95 -0.34 -22.23
C LEU A 66 -15.54 -0.21 -21.64
N PRO A 67 -14.93 1.00 -21.67
CA PRO A 67 -13.69 1.22 -20.95
C PRO A 67 -13.88 0.95 -19.45
N VAL A 68 -12.91 0.26 -18.85
CA VAL A 68 -12.86 0.07 -17.39
C VAL A 68 -12.03 1.19 -16.81
N ASP A 69 -12.67 2.29 -16.41
CA ASP A 69 -12.02 3.55 -16.04
C ASP A 69 -10.95 3.38 -14.96
N ASP A 70 -11.23 2.61 -13.90
CA ASP A 70 -10.25 2.37 -12.83
C ASP A 70 -8.99 1.64 -13.31
N GLN A 71 -9.14 0.58 -14.12
CA GLN A 71 -7.98 -0.16 -14.65
C GLN A 71 -7.20 0.68 -15.66
N ASN A 72 -7.91 1.40 -16.53
CA ASN A 72 -7.32 2.32 -17.49
C ASN A 72 -6.58 3.46 -16.80
N ALA A 73 -7.14 4.03 -15.73
CA ALA A 73 -6.51 5.08 -14.95
C ALA A 73 -5.20 4.59 -14.30
N ARG A 74 -5.17 3.35 -13.78
CA ARG A 74 -3.93 2.75 -13.25
C ARG A 74 -2.87 2.57 -14.32
N ILE A 75 -3.22 2.05 -15.48
CA ILE A 75 -2.26 1.90 -16.59
C ILE A 75 -1.74 3.28 -17.03
N ASN A 76 -2.64 4.27 -17.15
CA ASN A 76 -2.28 5.63 -17.53
C ASN A 76 -1.41 6.33 -16.47
N SER A 77 -1.55 5.96 -15.19
CA SER A 77 -0.74 6.51 -14.11
C SER A 77 0.77 6.23 -14.25
N LEU A 78 1.16 5.20 -15.03
CA LEU A 78 2.55 4.94 -15.39
C LEU A 78 3.19 6.08 -16.22
N ARG A 79 2.38 6.87 -16.91
CA ARG A 79 2.83 7.88 -17.89
C ARG A 79 2.49 9.30 -17.51
N ARG A 80 1.47 9.51 -16.67
CA ARG A 80 1.00 10.83 -16.24
C ARG A 80 0.33 10.75 -14.88
N PRO A 81 0.34 11.82 -14.06
CA PRO A 81 -0.45 11.85 -12.84
C PRO A 81 -1.95 11.72 -13.18
N VAL A 82 -2.64 10.83 -12.49
CA VAL A 82 -4.09 10.68 -12.56
C VAL A 82 -4.63 10.78 -11.15
N THR A 83 -5.66 11.61 -10.94
CA THR A 83 -6.30 11.77 -9.64
C THR A 83 -7.74 11.33 -9.68
N LYS A 84 -8.25 10.83 -8.56
CA LYS A 84 -9.68 10.59 -8.35
C LYS A 84 -10.08 10.88 -6.90
N LEU A 85 -11.37 11.11 -6.68
CA LEU A 85 -11.92 11.24 -5.34
C LEU A 85 -12.25 9.85 -4.79
N VAL A 86 -11.79 9.56 -3.58
CA VAL A 86 -12.00 8.27 -2.91
C VAL A 86 -12.52 8.50 -1.51
N ASP A 87 -13.44 7.65 -1.07
CA ASP A 87 -13.94 7.62 0.31
C ASP A 87 -13.02 6.75 1.19
N PRO A 88 -12.29 7.33 2.18
CA PRO A 88 -11.41 6.59 3.09
C PRO A 88 -12.11 5.51 3.93
N GLU A 89 -13.44 5.56 4.06
CA GLU A 89 -14.20 4.52 4.75
C GLU A 89 -14.33 3.25 3.91
N SER A 90 -14.47 3.41 2.59
CA SER A 90 -14.67 2.32 1.63
C SER A 90 -13.37 1.75 1.05
N ALA A 91 -12.32 2.57 0.97
CA ALA A 91 -11.06 2.23 0.33
C ALA A 91 -9.87 2.56 1.23
N MET A 92 -8.78 1.81 1.07
CA MET A 92 -7.55 2.05 1.80
C MET A 92 -6.79 3.20 1.15
N VAL A 93 -6.85 4.38 1.77
CA VAL A 93 -6.03 5.53 1.41
C VAL A 93 -4.79 5.54 2.30
N CYS A 94 -3.63 5.68 1.68
CA CYS A 94 -2.37 5.79 2.39
C CYS A 94 -1.53 6.96 1.90
N ILE A 95 -0.61 7.38 2.77
CA ILE A 95 0.32 8.46 2.52
C ILE A 95 1.57 7.87 1.87
N SER A 96 2.04 8.53 0.81
CA SER A 96 3.28 8.17 0.12
C SER A 96 4.14 9.40 -0.05
N HIS A 97 5.42 9.28 0.28
CA HIS A 97 6.41 10.31 0.03
C HIS A 97 6.92 10.19 -1.41
N VAL A 98 6.79 11.25 -2.21
CA VAL A 98 7.37 11.36 -3.56
C VAL A 98 8.81 11.86 -3.46
N THR A 99 9.04 12.79 -2.55
CA THR A 99 10.35 13.26 -2.11
C THR A 99 10.34 13.40 -0.58
N ASP A 100 11.46 13.74 0.03
CA ASP A 100 11.54 13.97 1.49
C ASP A 100 10.56 15.08 1.96
N ALA A 101 10.20 16.00 1.07
CA ALA A 101 9.30 17.12 1.38
C ALA A 101 7.88 16.98 0.80
N ALA A 102 7.71 16.23 -0.29
CA ALA A 102 6.44 16.15 -1.01
C ALA A 102 5.70 14.85 -0.68
N VAL A 103 4.48 15.01 -0.20
CA VAL A 103 3.57 13.93 0.20
C VAL A 103 2.40 13.88 -0.77
N VAL A 104 1.96 12.66 -1.11
CA VAL A 104 0.72 12.44 -1.86
C VAL A 104 -0.13 11.38 -1.19
N LEU A 105 -1.44 11.55 -1.28
CA LEU A 105 -2.37 10.48 -0.96
C LEU A 105 -2.44 9.50 -2.14
N ARG A 106 -2.44 8.20 -1.84
CA ARG A 106 -2.62 7.12 -2.83
C ARG A 106 -3.67 6.13 -2.35
N GLU A 107 -4.35 5.51 -3.30
CA GLU A 107 -5.25 4.37 -3.04
C GLU A 107 -4.44 3.07 -3.11
N GLU A 108 -4.45 2.29 -2.03
CA GLU A 108 -3.93 0.93 -2.01
C GLU A 108 -5.07 -0.05 -2.28
N CYS A 109 -4.92 -0.86 -3.33
CA CYS A 109 -6.01 -1.72 -3.82
C CYS A 109 -5.89 -3.15 -3.32
N ILE A 110 -4.71 -3.50 -2.81
CA ILE A 110 -4.46 -4.81 -2.26
C ILE A 110 -4.33 -4.64 -0.76
N PRO A 111 -5.41 -4.92 -0.01
CA PRO A 111 -5.33 -4.84 1.43
C PRO A 111 -4.27 -5.83 1.93
N PRO A 112 -3.57 -5.52 3.03
CA PRO A 112 -2.64 -6.45 3.64
C PRO A 112 -3.37 -7.74 4.06
N THR A 113 -2.74 -8.88 3.82
CA THR A 113 -3.24 -10.17 4.28
C THR A 113 -3.24 -10.21 5.80
N LEU A 114 -4.38 -10.59 6.40
CA LEU A 114 -4.47 -10.77 7.84
C LEU A 114 -3.87 -12.13 8.22
N GLU A 115 -2.71 -12.12 8.88
CA GLU A 115 -2.10 -13.32 9.44
C GLU A 115 -2.59 -13.59 10.87
N ASN A 116 -2.37 -14.82 11.36
CA ASN A 116 -2.69 -15.18 12.74
C ASN A 116 -1.92 -14.27 13.71
N ASN A 117 -2.62 -13.65 14.67
CA ASN A 117 -2.14 -12.64 15.63
C ASN A 117 -2.08 -11.18 15.14
N MET A 118 -2.45 -10.90 13.89
CA MET A 118 -2.55 -9.52 13.40
C MET A 118 -3.91 -8.92 13.72
N MET A 119 -3.95 -7.61 13.96
CA MET A 119 -5.18 -6.84 14.15
C MET A 119 -5.42 -5.97 12.92
N SER A 120 -6.66 -5.93 12.43
CA SER A 120 -7.07 -4.97 11.40
C SER A 120 -7.68 -3.74 12.06
N VAL A 121 -7.08 -2.58 11.83
CA VAL A 121 -7.45 -1.33 12.49
C VAL A 121 -7.98 -0.33 11.46
N LYS A 122 -9.19 0.18 11.71
CA LYS A 122 -9.71 1.38 11.03
C LYS A 122 -9.11 2.60 11.73
N VAL A 123 -8.08 3.17 11.12
CA VAL A 123 -7.29 4.25 11.69
C VAL A 123 -8.10 5.54 11.65
N SER A 124 -8.26 6.15 12.81
CA SER A 124 -8.93 7.44 12.95
C SER A 124 -7.95 8.59 12.84
N HIS A 125 -6.78 8.44 13.47
CA HIS A 125 -5.71 9.43 13.43
C HIS A 125 -4.35 8.76 13.34
N SER A 126 -3.40 9.40 12.66
CA SER A 126 -2.01 8.94 12.61
C SER A 126 -1.03 10.10 12.65
N VAL A 127 0.20 9.83 13.07
CA VAL A 127 1.32 10.78 12.96
C VAL A 127 1.86 10.73 11.54
N LEU A 128 2.18 11.89 10.97
CA LEU A 128 2.60 12.01 9.57
C LEU A 128 3.86 11.20 9.24
N SER A 129 4.92 11.35 10.03
CA SER A 129 6.20 10.67 9.81
C SER A 129 6.36 9.44 10.70
N ALA A 130 7.15 8.47 10.23
CA ALA A 130 7.52 7.32 11.03
C ALA A 130 8.47 7.77 12.14
N ILE A 131 8.20 7.32 13.37
CA ILE A 131 8.98 7.68 14.55
C ILE A 131 9.99 6.56 14.80
N LYS A 132 11.22 6.90 15.19
CA LYS A 132 12.20 5.91 15.63
C LYS A 132 11.69 5.19 16.89
N VAL A 133 11.57 3.87 16.80
CA VAL A 133 11.21 2.98 17.90
C VAL A 133 12.27 1.89 18.01
N GLY A 134 12.92 1.79 19.18
CA GLY A 134 14.06 0.89 19.38
C GLY A 134 15.35 1.36 18.70
N GLN A 135 16.28 0.45 18.44
CA GLN A 135 17.64 0.81 18.00
C GLN A 135 17.68 1.32 16.55
N GLU A 136 16.97 0.72 15.60
CA GLU A 136 17.02 1.08 14.17
C GLU A 136 15.71 0.77 13.43
N SER A 137 14.56 0.87 14.11
CA SER A 137 13.25 0.73 13.48
C SER A 137 12.49 2.06 13.46
N TYR A 138 11.79 2.35 12.38
CA TYR A 138 10.95 3.53 12.18
C TYR A 138 9.55 3.06 11.77
N LEU A 139 8.53 3.41 12.57
CA LEU A 139 7.16 2.98 12.33
C LEU A 139 6.18 4.15 12.50
N PHE A 140 5.08 4.13 11.76
CA PHE A 140 4.03 5.12 11.87
C PHE A 140 3.14 4.81 13.08
N LEU A 141 2.92 5.82 13.91
CA LEU A 141 2.01 5.71 15.05
C LEU A 141 0.58 6.07 14.61
N GLY A 142 -0.38 5.22 14.95
CA GLY A 142 -1.80 5.45 14.66
C GLY A 142 -2.71 5.03 15.80
N ILE A 143 -3.90 5.62 15.84
CA ILE A 143 -4.98 5.27 16.77
C ILE A 143 -6.28 5.09 15.99
N GLY A 144 -7.03 4.06 16.32
CA GLY A 144 -8.25 3.71 15.61
C GLY A 144 -9.07 2.64 16.31
N ALA A 145 -10.07 2.12 15.62
CA ALA A 145 -10.89 1.02 16.11
C ALA A 145 -10.46 -0.29 15.44
N GLU A 146 -10.24 -1.34 16.24
CA GLU A 146 -10.07 -2.69 15.69
C GLU A 146 -11.39 -3.15 15.05
N ARG A 147 -11.33 -3.63 13.81
CA ARG A 147 -12.54 -3.96 13.03
C ARG A 147 -13.36 -5.12 13.60
N THR A 148 -12.72 -6.05 14.29
CA THR A 148 -13.36 -7.25 14.84
C THR A 148 -14.05 -6.99 16.17
N THR A 149 -13.41 -6.24 17.06
CA THR A 149 -13.89 -5.99 18.44
C THR A 149 -14.57 -4.63 18.59
N GLY A 150 -14.25 -3.66 17.73
CA GLY A 150 -14.65 -2.26 17.87
C GLY A 150 -13.86 -1.49 18.94
N GLU A 151 -12.90 -2.14 19.61
CA GLU A 151 -12.12 -1.53 20.69
C GLU A 151 -11.12 -0.50 20.14
N THR A 152 -10.83 0.53 20.92
CA THR A 152 -9.83 1.53 20.54
C THR A 152 -8.43 0.93 20.70
N VAL A 153 -7.64 1.00 19.65
CA VAL A 153 -6.27 0.48 19.57
C VAL A 153 -5.33 1.59 19.18
N ILE A 154 -4.22 1.71 19.90
CA ILE A 154 -3.04 2.43 19.46
C ILE A 154 -2.03 1.43 18.89
N GLN A 155 -1.43 1.77 17.77
CA GLN A 155 -0.61 0.84 17.00
C GLN A 155 0.61 1.52 16.36
N LEU A 156 1.60 0.70 16.05
CA LEU A 156 2.69 1.01 15.14
C LEU A 156 2.50 0.22 13.84
N SER A 157 2.72 0.87 12.69
CA SER A 157 2.57 0.25 11.37
C SER A 157 3.68 0.63 10.40
N GLU A 158 3.95 -0.24 9.43
CA GLU A 158 4.85 0.07 8.31
C GLU A 158 4.17 0.94 7.23
N ILE A 159 2.86 1.14 7.31
CA ILE A 159 2.11 1.95 6.32
C ILE A 159 1.29 2.98 7.08
N ASN A 160 1.41 4.25 6.69
CA ASN A 160 0.55 5.32 7.17
C ASN A 160 -0.73 5.39 6.32
N ALA A 161 -1.85 4.92 6.86
CA ALA A 161 -3.10 4.75 6.11
C ALA A 161 -4.34 4.89 6.99
N CYS A 162 -5.51 5.15 6.39
CA CYS A 162 -6.81 5.11 7.08
C CYS A 162 -7.21 3.69 7.49
N GLN A 163 -6.55 2.65 6.96
CA GLN A 163 -6.78 1.26 7.28
C GLN A 163 -5.46 0.50 7.30
N THR A 164 -5.19 -0.25 8.35
CA THR A 164 -3.92 -0.97 8.52
C THR A 164 -4.14 -2.37 9.07
N VAL A 165 -3.11 -3.20 8.95
CA VAL A 165 -2.99 -4.49 9.62
C VAL A 165 -1.64 -4.51 10.32
N THR A 166 -1.60 -4.87 11.60
CA THR A 166 -0.38 -4.84 12.43
C THR A 166 -0.38 -5.91 13.51
N SER A 167 0.81 -6.37 13.92
CA SER A 167 1.05 -7.17 15.15
C SER A 167 1.35 -6.28 16.35
N ILE A 168 1.72 -5.02 16.13
CA ILE A 168 2.25 -4.11 17.15
C ILE A 168 1.16 -3.11 17.53
N GLY A 169 0.25 -3.53 18.41
CA GLY A 169 -0.81 -2.67 18.92
C GLY A 169 -1.25 -3.01 20.33
N GLN A 170 -1.83 -2.02 20.99
CA GLN A 170 -2.35 -2.11 22.35
C GLN A 170 -3.77 -1.55 22.40
N ARG A 171 -4.68 -2.33 23.00
CA ARG A 171 -6.04 -1.86 23.32
C ARG A 171 -5.99 -0.86 24.45
N ILE A 172 -6.71 0.24 24.29
CA ILE A 172 -6.78 1.33 25.27
C ILE A 172 -8.23 1.78 25.45
N THR A 173 -8.52 2.33 26.63
CA THR A 173 -9.78 3.01 26.90
C THR A 173 -9.53 4.51 26.86
N LEU A 174 -10.21 5.21 25.96
CA LEU A 174 -10.08 6.65 25.78
C LEU A 174 -11.45 7.28 25.53
N PRO A 175 -11.79 8.43 26.15
CA PRO A 175 -12.99 9.17 25.80
C PRO A 175 -12.95 9.64 24.34
N SER A 176 -14.13 9.67 23.69
CA SER A 176 -14.25 10.17 22.33
C SER A 176 -13.80 11.64 22.23
N GLY A 177 -13.05 11.97 21.18
CA GLY A 177 -12.51 13.31 20.91
C GLY A 177 -11.13 13.57 21.51
N GLN A 178 -10.57 12.66 22.31
CA GLN A 178 -9.23 12.81 22.89
C GLN A 178 -8.14 12.09 22.08
N GLU A 179 -8.50 11.38 21.01
CA GLU A 179 -7.58 10.59 20.19
C GLU A 179 -6.37 11.40 19.69
N PRO A 180 -6.52 12.61 19.13
CA PRO A 180 -5.38 13.38 18.64
C PRO A 180 -4.37 13.72 19.74
N GLY A 181 -4.87 14.21 20.89
CA GLY A 181 -4.01 14.58 22.02
C GLY A 181 -3.29 13.39 22.64
N PHE A 182 -4.00 12.26 22.76
CA PHE A 182 -3.42 11.02 23.26
C PHE A 182 -2.34 10.48 22.33
N LEU A 183 -2.60 10.50 21.02
CA LEU A 183 -1.64 10.09 19.99
C LEU A 183 -0.36 10.95 20.06
N THR A 184 -0.51 12.28 20.13
CA THR A 184 0.63 13.21 20.28
C THR A 184 1.43 12.96 21.54
N ALA A 185 0.76 12.71 22.67
CA ALA A 185 1.45 12.41 23.92
C ALA A 185 2.23 11.09 23.84
N VAL A 186 1.66 10.05 23.24
CA VAL A 186 2.37 8.76 23.07
C VAL A 186 3.53 8.91 22.09
N ALA A 187 3.36 9.62 20.98
CA ALA A 187 4.45 9.94 20.05
C ALA A 187 5.61 10.67 20.75
N SER A 188 5.28 11.62 21.63
CA SER A 188 6.25 12.37 22.42
C SER A 188 7.00 11.48 23.42
N GLU A 189 6.30 10.54 24.06
CA GLU A 189 6.90 9.55 24.96
C GLU A 189 7.84 8.58 24.26
N LEU A 190 7.48 8.13 23.06
CA LEU A 190 8.31 7.27 22.22
C LEU A 190 9.58 7.99 21.79
N LEU A 191 9.45 9.24 21.31
CA LEU A 191 10.61 10.06 20.94
C LEU A 191 11.54 10.28 22.13
N ALA A 192 10.99 10.66 23.29
CA ALA A 192 11.77 10.88 24.49
C ALA A 192 12.53 9.62 24.93
N THR A 193 11.88 8.45 24.87
CA THR A 193 12.55 7.18 25.17
C THR A 193 13.68 6.89 24.19
N CYS A 194 13.44 7.05 22.88
CA CYS A 194 14.45 6.83 21.86
C CYS A 194 15.66 7.75 22.06
N LEU A 195 15.41 9.06 22.13
CA LEU A 195 16.45 10.07 22.27
C LEU A 195 17.28 9.87 23.54
N LEU A 196 16.63 9.70 24.69
CA LEU A 196 17.36 9.60 25.97
C LEU A 196 18.10 8.27 26.11
N SER A 197 17.57 7.17 25.58
CA SER A 197 18.24 5.86 25.65
C SER A 197 19.60 5.82 24.94
N ALA A 198 19.82 6.70 23.96
CA ALA A 198 21.07 6.83 23.23
C ALA A 198 22.12 7.71 23.95
N LEU A 199 21.73 8.40 25.03
CA LEU A 199 22.59 9.39 25.70
C LEU A 199 23.30 8.80 26.93
N PRO A 200 24.58 9.16 27.16
CA PRO A 200 25.26 8.83 28.40
C PRO A 200 24.61 9.49 29.63
N GLN A 201 24.73 8.85 30.80
CA GLN A 201 24.34 9.45 32.08
C GLN A 201 25.08 10.78 32.31
N SER A 202 24.42 11.73 32.98
CA SER A 202 24.95 13.07 33.27
C SER A 202 25.19 13.95 32.03
N SER A 203 24.59 13.60 30.88
CA SER A 203 24.58 14.47 29.70
C SER A 203 23.80 15.76 29.94
N HIS A 204 24.22 16.85 29.28
CA HIS A 204 23.46 18.10 29.21
C HIS A 204 23.05 18.36 27.76
N VAL A 205 21.75 18.29 27.51
CA VAL A 205 21.17 18.34 26.17
C VAL A 205 20.47 19.68 25.96
N LEU A 206 20.81 20.36 24.87
CA LEU A 206 20.02 21.48 24.36
C LEU A 206 19.04 20.96 23.31
N VAL A 207 17.74 21.16 23.53
CA VAL A 207 16.70 20.81 22.56
C VAL A 207 16.14 22.10 21.96
N HIS A 208 16.29 22.27 20.66
CA HIS A 208 15.80 23.44 19.93
C HIS A 208 14.53 23.12 19.16
N GLU A 209 13.50 23.96 19.33
CA GLU A 209 12.25 23.90 18.56
C GLU A 209 11.60 22.52 18.61
N SER A 210 11.24 22.02 19.79
CA SER A 210 10.42 20.81 19.87
C SER A 210 9.06 21.12 19.23
N GLY A 211 8.82 20.65 18.01
CA GLY A 211 7.72 21.09 17.13
C GLY A 211 6.28 21.01 17.68
N LEU A 212 6.06 20.65 18.95
CA LEU A 212 4.81 20.69 19.69
C LEU A 212 5.13 21.04 21.15
N ASP A 213 5.19 22.33 21.46
CA ASP A 213 5.96 22.94 22.57
C ASP A 213 5.62 22.50 24.02
N LYS A 214 4.70 21.56 24.24
CA LYS A 214 4.40 21.04 25.59
C LYS A 214 4.53 19.53 25.70
N ALA A 215 4.01 18.73 24.77
CA ALA A 215 3.99 17.28 24.94
C ALA A 215 5.40 16.66 24.91
N VAL A 216 6.22 17.05 23.91
CA VAL A 216 7.60 16.56 23.76
C VAL A 216 8.48 17.03 24.91
N SER A 217 8.37 18.31 25.28
CA SER A 217 9.16 18.90 26.36
C SER A 217 8.81 18.29 27.73
N MET A 218 7.52 18.05 28.02
CA MET A 218 7.08 17.35 29.23
C MET A 218 7.57 15.90 29.27
N ALA A 219 7.47 15.17 28.15
CA ALA A 219 7.95 13.78 28.07
C ALA A 219 9.47 13.70 28.29
N LEU A 220 10.24 14.56 27.63
CA LEU A 220 11.69 14.66 27.78
C LEU A 220 12.08 15.04 29.21
N ALA A 221 11.50 16.09 29.78
CA ALA A 221 11.81 16.54 31.14
C ALA A 221 11.54 15.43 32.17
N ARG A 222 10.40 14.73 32.06
CA ARG A 222 10.02 13.67 32.98
C ARG A 222 10.93 12.44 32.89
N GLN A 223 11.28 12.00 31.68
CA GLN A 223 12.14 10.84 31.49
C GLN A 223 13.63 11.15 31.79
N ALA A 224 14.09 12.37 31.52
CA ALA A 224 15.47 12.77 31.73
C ALA A 224 15.88 12.78 33.22
N VAL A 225 14.96 13.20 34.11
CA VAL A 225 15.16 13.15 35.56
C VAL A 225 15.47 11.73 36.03
N VAL A 226 14.80 10.72 35.47
CA VAL A 226 15.01 9.31 35.82
C VAL A 226 16.38 8.81 35.38
N GLN A 227 16.92 9.33 34.27
CA GLN A 227 18.20 8.93 33.69
C GLN A 227 19.38 9.82 34.11
N ASN A 228 19.16 10.77 35.02
CA ASN A 228 20.15 11.76 35.44
C ASN A 228 20.71 12.57 34.25
N ILE A 229 19.84 13.01 33.34
CA ILE A 229 20.17 13.85 32.18
C ILE A 229 19.58 15.25 32.40
N SER A 230 20.37 16.29 32.15
CA SER A 230 19.92 17.68 32.21
C SER A 230 19.45 18.13 30.83
N ILE A 231 18.27 18.78 30.74
CA ILE A 231 17.72 19.28 29.48
C ILE A 231 17.48 20.77 29.59
N THR A 232 17.91 21.50 28.55
CA THR A 232 17.57 22.90 28.33
C THR A 232 16.80 23.01 27.02
N PHE A 233 15.68 23.72 27.04
CA PHE A 233 14.87 23.96 25.85
C PHE A 233 15.16 25.35 25.28
N SER A 234 15.13 25.48 23.95
CA SER A 234 15.20 26.75 23.27
C SER A 234 14.14 26.90 22.19
N THR A 235 13.66 28.13 21.99
CA THR A 235 12.63 28.44 21.00
C THR A 235 12.84 29.82 20.39
N THR A 236 12.37 29.97 19.17
CA THR A 236 12.21 31.21 18.40
C THR A 236 10.86 31.87 18.66
N ARG A 237 9.87 31.10 19.15
CA ARG A 237 8.50 31.57 19.40
C ARG A 237 8.44 32.54 20.58
N LEU A 238 7.41 33.39 20.54
CA LEU A 238 7.14 34.42 21.55
C LEU A 238 6.50 33.88 22.84
N ASP A 239 6.25 32.56 22.93
CA ASP A 239 5.29 31.98 23.86
C ASP A 239 5.76 31.95 25.34
N GLU A 240 4.78 31.98 26.26
CA GLU A 240 4.85 32.50 27.65
C GLU A 240 5.71 31.73 28.68
N ASN A 241 6.43 30.66 28.30
CA ASN A 241 7.18 29.86 29.27
C ASN A 241 8.58 30.45 29.56
N ASN A 242 8.68 31.27 30.61
CA ASN A 242 9.91 31.94 31.05
C ASN A 242 11.11 31.02 31.33
N ALA A 243 10.92 29.69 31.37
CA ALA A 243 11.96 28.71 31.62
C ALA A 243 12.80 28.36 30.36
N TRP A 244 12.36 28.71 29.15
CA TRP A 244 13.04 28.35 27.91
C TRP A 244 13.98 29.44 27.41
N VAL A 245 15.09 29.03 26.80
CA VAL A 245 16.06 29.96 26.22
C VAL A 245 15.50 30.49 24.90
N ARG A 246 15.17 31.78 24.89
CA ARG A 246 14.65 32.42 23.69
C ARG A 246 15.77 32.88 22.77
N LEU A 247 15.76 32.37 21.54
CA LEU A 247 16.76 32.70 20.51
C LEU A 247 16.04 33.11 19.24
N SER A 248 16.28 34.33 18.75
CA SER A 248 15.75 34.78 17.46
C SER A 248 16.69 34.38 16.33
N SER A 249 16.17 34.31 15.10
CA SER A 249 17.02 34.11 13.91
C SER A 249 18.02 35.23 13.67
N TRP A 250 17.92 36.35 14.40
CA TRP A 250 18.78 37.52 14.30
C TRP A 250 19.80 37.62 15.43
N SER A 251 19.70 36.77 16.46
CA SER A 251 20.61 36.76 17.60
C SER A 251 22.06 36.55 17.12
N SER A 252 22.98 37.38 17.61
CA SER A 252 24.40 37.26 17.27
C SER A 252 25.03 36.05 17.96
N SER A 253 26.13 35.52 17.42
CA SER A 253 26.83 34.37 18.03
C SER A 253 27.27 34.64 19.47
N HIS A 254 27.54 35.90 19.82
CA HIS A 254 27.85 36.30 21.20
C HIS A 254 26.64 36.12 22.14
N VAL A 255 25.46 36.60 21.73
CA VAL A 255 24.22 36.46 22.50
C VAL A 255 23.83 35.00 22.65
N ILE A 256 23.97 34.21 21.59
CA ILE A 256 23.71 32.76 21.64
C ILE A 256 24.64 32.12 22.66
N LYS A 257 25.97 32.32 22.56
CA LYS A 257 26.95 31.75 23.50
C LYS A 257 26.69 32.12 24.97
N GLN A 258 26.26 33.35 25.25
CA GLN A 258 25.90 33.78 26.61
C GLN A 258 24.61 33.12 27.14
N SER A 259 23.71 32.73 26.24
CA SER A 259 22.42 32.15 26.59
C SER A 259 22.46 30.62 26.71
N LEU A 260 23.50 29.97 26.19
CA LEU A 260 23.66 28.53 26.25
C LEU A 260 24.19 28.07 27.63
N PRO A 261 23.71 26.91 28.14
CA PRO A 261 24.26 26.32 29.36
C PRO A 261 25.75 26.00 29.27
N VAL A 262 26.42 26.03 30.42
CA VAL A 262 27.82 25.57 30.54
C VAL A 262 27.81 24.03 30.55
N ASN A 263 28.73 23.39 29.79
CA ASN A 263 28.89 21.93 29.65
C ASN A 263 27.86 21.19 28.78
N LEU A 264 27.36 21.81 27.71
CA LEU A 264 26.55 21.11 26.71
C LEU A 264 27.31 19.94 26.08
N THR A 265 26.72 18.74 26.16
CA THR A 265 27.27 17.53 25.53
C THR A 265 26.56 17.21 24.21
N HIS A 266 25.26 17.51 24.11
CA HIS A 266 24.45 17.23 22.92
C HIS A 266 23.56 18.41 22.54
N PHE A 267 23.35 18.57 21.24
CA PHE A 267 22.40 19.50 20.64
C PHE A 267 21.40 18.73 19.78
N VAL A 268 20.11 18.88 20.06
CA VAL A 268 19.03 18.23 19.34
C VAL A 268 18.26 19.30 18.56
N ASN A 269 18.28 19.18 17.24
CA ASN A 269 17.58 20.08 16.35
C ASN A 269 16.24 19.48 15.91
N LEU A 270 15.13 20.02 16.42
CA LEU A 270 13.76 19.62 16.05
C LEU A 270 13.04 20.68 15.21
N ALA A 271 13.76 21.71 14.74
CA ALA A 271 13.18 22.83 14.01
C ALA A 271 12.59 22.42 12.65
N THR A 272 11.30 22.71 12.46
CA THR A 272 10.57 22.39 11.22
C THR A 272 10.37 23.62 10.32
N ASN A 273 10.20 24.81 10.91
CA ASN A 273 10.03 26.07 10.21
C ASN A 273 11.38 26.70 9.80
N ASP A 274 11.33 27.63 8.84
CA ASP A 274 12.55 28.27 8.30
C ASP A 274 13.29 29.10 9.35
N GLU A 275 12.57 29.77 10.25
CA GLU A 275 13.17 30.62 11.29
C GLU A 275 13.96 29.78 12.31
N GLY A 276 13.36 28.69 12.79
CA GLY A 276 14.00 27.72 13.67
C GLY A 276 15.19 27.06 12.99
N LYS A 277 15.05 26.63 11.73
CA LYS A 277 16.18 26.06 10.97
C LYS A 277 17.35 27.03 10.84
N ARG A 278 17.09 28.31 10.55
CA ARG A 278 18.14 29.35 10.51
C ARG A 278 18.79 29.57 11.88
N THR A 279 17.99 29.53 12.95
CA THR A 279 18.47 29.68 14.32
C THR A 279 19.33 28.49 14.74
N ALA A 280 18.93 27.27 14.38
CA ALA A 280 19.69 26.04 14.62
C ALA A 280 21.10 26.10 14.01
N VAL A 281 21.25 26.64 12.79
CA VAL A 281 22.57 26.84 12.15
C VAL A 281 23.45 27.76 13.00
N ARG A 282 22.91 28.85 13.54
CA ARG A 282 23.67 29.77 14.40
C ARG A 282 23.99 29.17 15.77
N ILE A 283 23.09 28.36 16.32
CA ILE A 283 23.34 27.59 17.54
C ILE A 283 24.52 26.66 17.31
N ARG A 284 24.53 25.91 16.20
CA ARG A 284 25.61 24.99 15.81
C ARG A 284 26.98 25.68 15.79
N GLU A 285 27.07 26.89 15.23
CA GLU A 285 28.31 27.69 15.22
C GLU A 285 28.76 28.17 16.61
N ALA A 286 27.83 28.22 17.57
CA ALA A 286 28.07 28.67 18.94
C ALA A 286 28.34 27.52 19.91
N LEU A 287 28.17 26.26 19.50
CA LEU A 287 28.32 25.09 20.38
C LEU A 287 29.78 24.90 20.85
N PRO A 288 29.99 24.35 22.07
CA PRO A 288 31.32 23.95 22.53
C PRO A 288 31.96 22.87 21.65
N ALA A 289 33.30 22.85 21.59
CA ALA A 289 34.03 21.79 20.92
C ALA A 289 33.75 20.43 21.59
N GLY A 290 33.28 19.45 20.80
CA GLY A 290 32.90 18.11 21.29
C GLY A 290 31.41 17.92 21.57
N CYS A 291 30.57 18.96 21.41
CA CYS A 291 29.12 18.81 21.43
C CYS A 291 28.66 17.99 20.22
N LYS A 292 27.91 16.91 20.45
CA LYS A 292 27.34 16.08 19.38
C LYS A 292 25.99 16.62 18.95
N GLU A 293 25.74 16.62 17.65
CA GLU A 293 24.45 17.01 17.09
C GLU A 293 23.60 15.77 16.79
N ILE A 294 22.31 15.88 17.07
CA ILE A 294 21.28 14.91 16.71
C ILE A 294 20.23 15.68 15.90
N ASP A 295 20.08 15.33 14.63
CA ASP A 295 19.08 15.96 13.77
C ASP A 295 17.73 15.24 13.85
N SER A 296 16.66 15.96 13.53
CA SER A 296 15.32 15.42 13.31
C SER A 296 15.29 14.16 12.43
N SER A 297 16.16 14.05 11.41
CA SER A 297 16.24 12.87 10.53
C SER A 297 16.70 11.59 11.23
N GLU A 298 17.31 11.69 12.42
CA GLU A 298 17.68 10.52 13.22
C GLU A 298 16.52 10.02 14.11
N LEU A 299 15.47 10.84 14.23
CA LEU A 299 14.30 10.56 15.07
C LEU A 299 13.04 10.28 14.23
N PHE A 300 13.01 10.79 13.01
CA PHE A 300 11.93 10.63 12.05
C PHE A 300 12.42 10.12 10.72
N SER A 301 11.58 9.32 10.07
CA SER A 301 11.79 8.89 8.69
C SER A 301 10.50 9.08 7.87
N PRO A 302 10.59 9.53 6.62
CA PRO A 302 9.46 9.51 5.70
C PRO A 302 9.07 8.07 5.29
N GLN A 303 9.98 7.11 5.46
CA GLN A 303 9.75 5.70 5.12
C GLN A 303 9.80 4.81 6.35
N PRO A 304 8.98 3.74 6.38
CA PRO A 304 9.07 2.74 7.43
C PRO A 304 10.38 1.96 7.30
N GLN A 305 10.90 1.49 8.42
CA GLN A 305 11.99 0.52 8.44
C GLN A 305 11.79 -0.38 9.65
N LEU A 306 11.64 -1.68 9.44
CA LEU A 306 11.55 -2.66 10.51
C LEU A 306 12.77 -3.60 10.43
N GLN A 307 13.59 -3.65 11.48
CA GLN A 307 14.67 -4.63 11.56
C GLN A 307 14.15 -5.98 12.09
N LEU A 308 14.20 -7.00 11.25
CA LEU A 308 13.77 -8.38 11.55
C LEU A 308 14.47 -9.05 12.75
N PHE A 309 15.57 -8.49 13.26
CA PHE A 309 16.32 -9.03 14.40
C PHE A 309 15.86 -8.48 15.75
N SER A 310 15.12 -7.37 15.77
CA SER A 310 14.41 -6.90 16.96
C SER A 310 13.07 -7.63 17.00
N GLY A 311 12.85 -8.54 17.96
CA GLY A 311 11.55 -9.21 18.04
C GLY A 311 10.44 -8.17 18.25
N ASP A 312 9.30 -8.30 17.56
CA ASP A 312 8.10 -7.45 17.74
C ASP A 312 7.78 -7.17 19.22
N ASN A 313 8.13 -8.11 20.10
CA ASN A 313 8.01 -8.00 21.56
C ASN A 313 8.72 -6.77 22.17
N ASP A 314 9.91 -6.39 21.70
CA ASP A 314 10.66 -5.25 22.26
C ASP A 314 10.04 -3.91 21.84
N ILE A 315 9.61 -3.84 20.58
CA ILE A 315 8.91 -2.67 20.02
C ILE A 315 7.54 -2.53 20.70
N LEU A 316 6.82 -3.64 20.88
CA LEU A 316 5.55 -3.68 21.60
C LEU A 316 5.71 -3.29 23.07
N ALA A 317 6.76 -3.74 23.74
CA ALA A 317 7.07 -3.32 25.11
C ALA A 317 7.38 -1.82 25.19
N THR A 318 8.07 -1.27 24.20
CA THR A 318 8.35 0.17 24.09
C THR A 318 7.05 0.97 23.93
N LEU A 319 6.14 0.52 23.07
CA LEU A 319 4.79 1.10 22.91
C LEU A 319 4.00 1.01 24.22
N HIS A 320 3.95 -0.15 24.86
CA HIS A 320 3.27 -0.36 26.14
C HIS A 320 3.79 0.58 27.24
N GLY A 321 5.11 0.76 27.32
CA GLY A 321 5.74 1.67 28.26
C GLY A 321 5.33 3.13 28.00
N ALA A 322 5.29 3.55 26.74
CA ALA A 322 4.86 4.90 26.37
C ALA A 322 3.38 5.14 26.71
N VAL A 323 2.49 4.22 26.32
CA VAL A 323 1.06 4.28 26.62
C VAL A 323 0.79 4.35 28.12
N SER A 324 1.46 3.51 28.91
CA SER A 324 1.30 3.48 30.37
C SER A 324 1.69 4.82 31.00
N ARG A 325 2.78 5.44 30.55
CA ARG A 325 3.22 6.76 31.05
C ARG A 325 2.23 7.86 30.71
N VAL A 326 1.63 7.83 29.51
CA VAL A 326 0.58 8.80 29.14
C VAL A 326 -0.68 8.59 29.98
N GLN A 327 -1.15 7.35 30.15
CA GLN A 327 -2.36 7.06 30.92
C GLN A 327 -2.27 7.54 32.38
N MET A 328 -1.07 7.54 32.97
CA MET A 328 -0.85 8.05 34.34
C MET A 328 -0.93 9.58 34.47
N ALA A 329 -0.73 10.33 33.37
CA ALA A 329 -0.56 11.79 33.43
C ALA A 329 -1.18 12.54 32.23
N PHE A 330 -2.25 12.00 31.64
CA PHE A 330 -2.85 12.57 30.43
C PHE A 330 -3.57 13.88 30.72
N THR A 331 -2.95 14.99 30.31
CA THR A 331 -3.47 16.35 30.51
C THR A 331 -3.39 17.21 29.24
N TYR A 332 -2.83 16.66 28.16
CA TYR A 332 -2.49 17.40 26.96
C TYR A 332 -3.68 17.52 25.99
N ARG A 333 -3.88 18.73 25.45
CA ARG A 333 -4.78 19.00 24.33
C ARG A 333 -3.96 19.61 23.19
N PRO A 334 -4.04 19.06 21.97
CA PRO A 334 -3.26 19.56 20.83
C PRO A 334 -3.83 20.88 20.33
N SER A 335 -2.98 21.69 19.67
CA SER A 335 -3.46 22.86 18.94
C SER A 335 -4.22 22.43 17.68
N LEU A 336 -5.12 23.28 17.19
CA LEU A 336 -5.79 23.04 15.91
C LEU A 336 -4.80 23.03 14.73
N ASP A 337 -3.70 23.76 14.84
CA ASP A 337 -2.63 23.79 13.83
C ASP A 337 -1.85 22.46 13.73
N ASP A 338 -1.97 21.60 14.75
CA ASP A 338 -1.26 20.33 14.84
C ASP A 338 -2.04 19.17 14.18
N ILE A 339 -3.29 19.43 13.78
CA ILE A 339 -4.18 18.46 13.15
C ILE A 339 -4.41 18.86 11.69
N ALA A 340 -3.96 18.00 10.77
CA ALA A 340 -4.15 18.16 9.33
C ALA A 340 -5.25 17.24 8.80
N ARG A 341 -5.99 17.74 7.81
CA ARG A 341 -6.87 16.93 6.98
C ARG A 341 -6.05 16.24 5.89
N PRO A 342 -6.44 15.03 5.43
CA PRO A 342 -5.68 14.32 4.40
C PRO A 342 -5.47 15.15 3.12
N SER A 343 -6.48 15.89 2.66
CA SER A 343 -6.37 16.70 1.43
C SER A 343 -5.27 17.78 1.49
N GLN A 344 -5.05 18.35 2.68
CA GLN A 344 -4.04 19.40 2.91
C GLN A 344 -2.60 18.88 2.69
N LEU A 345 -2.37 17.57 2.78
CA LEU A 345 -1.04 16.98 2.58
C LEU A 345 -0.56 17.04 1.13
N SER A 346 -1.50 17.09 0.17
CA SER A 346 -1.18 17.13 -1.26
C SER A 346 -1.04 18.58 -1.77
N GLU A 347 -1.37 19.55 -0.94
CA GLU A 347 -1.18 20.97 -1.23
C GLU A 347 0.28 21.31 -0.87
N ASN A 348 1.15 21.40 -1.89
CA ASN A 348 2.60 21.72 -1.80
C ASN A 348 2.95 23.06 -1.09
N THR A 349 2.00 23.68 -0.41
CA THR A 349 2.08 24.99 0.22
C THR A 349 2.44 24.94 1.70
N ILE A 350 2.48 23.76 2.33
CA ILE A 350 2.70 23.63 3.78
C ILE A 350 3.90 22.72 4.07
N HIS A 351 4.93 23.27 4.72
CA HIS A 351 5.94 22.44 5.37
C HIS A 351 5.29 21.74 6.57
N HIS A 352 4.97 20.46 6.41
CA HIS A 352 4.39 19.70 7.50
C HIS A 352 5.45 19.32 8.53
N ASN A 353 5.11 19.54 9.79
CA ASN A 353 5.87 19.02 10.91
C ASN A 353 5.80 17.47 10.88
N PRO A 354 6.91 16.72 11.04
CA PRO A 354 6.89 15.26 11.15
C PRO A 354 5.89 14.71 12.18
N PHE A 355 5.61 15.52 13.22
CA PHE A 355 4.64 15.22 14.28
C PHE A 355 3.18 15.56 13.97
N THR A 356 2.87 16.14 12.80
CA THR A 356 1.49 16.52 12.45
C THR A 356 0.57 15.30 12.57
N VAL A 357 -0.55 15.49 13.27
CA VAL A 357 -1.59 14.45 13.40
C VAL A 357 -2.53 14.58 12.22
N ILE A 358 -2.79 13.47 11.53
CA ILE A 358 -3.72 13.41 10.41
C ILE A 358 -5.07 12.92 10.93
N ASP A 359 -6.15 13.63 10.64
CA ASP A 359 -7.51 13.19 10.94
C ASP A 359 -8.16 12.54 9.71
N TRP A 360 -8.15 11.22 9.66
CA TRP A 360 -8.72 10.43 8.56
C TRP A 360 -10.26 10.47 8.51
N LYS A 361 -10.92 10.99 9.55
CA LYS A 361 -12.39 11.13 9.63
C LYS A 361 -12.87 12.53 9.23
N SER A 362 -11.96 13.45 8.97
CA SER A 362 -12.27 14.86 8.72
C SER A 362 -12.99 15.11 7.38
N GLU A 363 -12.87 14.19 6.41
CA GLU A 363 -13.38 14.36 5.05
C GLU A 363 -14.08 13.10 4.54
N LYS A 364 -15.22 13.27 3.85
CA LYS A 364 -15.95 12.16 3.22
C LYS A 364 -15.22 11.59 2.01
N THR A 365 -14.59 12.46 1.23
CA THR A 365 -13.85 12.06 0.04
C THR A 365 -12.56 12.86 -0.05
N VAL A 366 -11.47 12.20 -0.41
CA VAL A 366 -10.15 12.81 -0.53
C VAL A 366 -9.62 12.61 -1.95
N PRO A 367 -8.93 13.62 -2.53
CA PRO A 367 -8.25 13.44 -3.80
C PRO A 367 -7.03 12.55 -3.61
N VAL A 368 -7.00 11.43 -4.31
CA VAL A 368 -5.84 10.51 -4.31
C VAL A 368 -5.18 10.51 -5.67
N THR A 369 -3.87 10.41 -5.67
CA THR A 369 -3.08 10.09 -6.86
C THR A 369 -3.16 8.58 -7.09
N ILE A 370 -3.68 8.19 -8.24
CA ILE A 370 -3.73 6.81 -8.67
C ILE A 370 -2.31 6.37 -9.02
N GLN A 371 -1.92 5.20 -8.51
CA GLN A 371 -0.66 4.56 -8.85
C GLN A 371 -0.91 3.25 -9.63
N PRO A 372 0.12 2.76 -10.34
CA PRO A 372 0.08 1.42 -10.91
C PRO A 372 -0.15 0.41 -9.79
N ILE A 373 -0.75 -0.73 -10.12
CA ILE A 373 -0.95 -1.78 -9.12
C ILE A 373 0.39 -2.19 -8.53
N ASN A 374 0.51 -2.19 -7.20
CA ASN A 374 1.75 -2.57 -6.52
C ASN A 374 1.82 -4.10 -6.44
N PRO A 375 2.74 -4.74 -7.19
CA PRO A 375 2.80 -6.19 -7.26
C PRO A 375 3.51 -6.86 -6.07
N ASN A 376 4.10 -6.10 -5.14
CA ASN A 376 4.94 -6.59 -4.03
C ASN A 376 4.25 -7.59 -3.07
N ARG A 377 2.96 -7.89 -3.27
CA ARG A 377 2.16 -8.86 -2.50
C ARG A 377 1.35 -9.83 -3.36
N PHE A 378 1.52 -9.82 -4.68
CA PHE A 378 0.81 -10.76 -5.55
C PHE A 378 1.34 -12.18 -5.34
N PHE A 379 2.62 -12.28 -5.01
CA PHE A 379 3.33 -13.54 -4.99
C PHE A 379 4.01 -13.79 -3.65
N SER A 380 4.17 -15.07 -3.33
CA SER A 380 4.84 -15.53 -2.13
C SER A 380 6.10 -16.31 -2.49
N ARG A 381 7.16 -16.09 -1.71
CA ARG A 381 8.41 -16.85 -1.80
C ARG A 381 8.24 -18.32 -1.43
N ASN A 382 7.16 -18.67 -0.73
CA ASN A 382 6.88 -20.02 -0.24
C ASN A 382 5.75 -20.71 -1.03
N LYS A 383 5.46 -20.27 -2.26
CA LYS A 383 4.41 -20.83 -3.12
C LYS A 383 4.93 -21.10 -4.52
N THR A 384 4.23 -21.99 -5.22
CA THR A 384 4.54 -22.40 -6.59
C THR A 384 3.49 -21.88 -7.58
N TYR A 385 3.95 -21.36 -8.71
CA TYR A 385 3.12 -20.86 -9.81
C TYR A 385 3.33 -21.69 -11.07
N LEU A 386 2.27 -22.32 -11.56
CA LEU A 386 2.29 -23.22 -12.71
C LEU A 386 1.89 -22.47 -13.99
N LEU A 387 2.84 -22.28 -14.89
CA LEU A 387 2.65 -21.53 -16.14
C LEU A 387 2.63 -22.52 -17.31
N VAL A 388 1.42 -22.78 -17.82
CA VAL A 388 1.14 -23.80 -18.83
C VAL A 388 1.20 -23.23 -20.24
N GLY A 389 2.01 -23.85 -21.10
CA GLY A 389 2.23 -23.38 -22.48
C GLY A 389 3.09 -22.12 -22.59
N LEU A 390 3.75 -21.72 -21.50
CA LEU A 390 4.44 -20.43 -21.37
C LEU A 390 5.96 -20.59 -21.21
N SER A 391 6.57 -21.59 -21.84
CA SER A 391 8.03 -21.79 -21.81
C SER A 391 8.82 -20.84 -22.74
N GLY A 392 8.12 -20.13 -23.64
CA GLY A 392 8.68 -19.21 -24.62
C GLY A 392 8.97 -17.80 -24.07
N ALA A 393 9.32 -16.86 -24.96
CA ALA A 393 9.77 -15.51 -24.59
C ALA A 393 8.74 -14.73 -23.74
N LEU A 394 7.46 -14.76 -24.11
CA LEU A 394 6.40 -14.09 -23.35
C LEU A 394 6.30 -14.63 -21.92
N GLY A 395 6.25 -15.95 -21.77
CA GLY A 395 6.17 -16.57 -20.45
C GLY A 395 7.42 -16.35 -19.60
N ARG A 396 8.62 -16.33 -20.21
CA ARG A 396 9.86 -15.95 -19.51
C ARG A 396 9.83 -14.50 -19.02
N SER A 397 9.32 -13.56 -19.83
CA SER A 397 9.13 -12.17 -19.41
C SER A 397 8.13 -12.05 -18.25
N ILE A 398 7.05 -12.82 -18.28
CA ILE A 398 6.11 -12.92 -17.15
C ILE A 398 6.82 -13.50 -15.92
N CYS A 399 7.62 -14.55 -16.06
CA CYS A 399 8.38 -15.12 -14.94
C CYS A 399 9.33 -14.11 -14.31
N GLU A 400 10.07 -13.34 -15.12
CA GLU A 400 10.96 -12.28 -14.64
C GLU A 400 10.19 -11.24 -13.84
N TRP A 401 9.03 -10.80 -14.34
CA TRP A 401 8.15 -9.89 -13.63
C TRP A 401 7.63 -10.52 -12.32
N MET A 402 7.18 -11.78 -12.33
CA MET A 402 6.73 -12.47 -11.11
C MET A 402 7.86 -12.62 -10.07
N SER A 403 9.08 -12.92 -10.52
CA SER A 403 10.28 -13.07 -9.69
C SER A 403 10.67 -11.77 -8.99
N GLN A 404 10.66 -10.65 -9.73
CA GLN A 404 10.90 -9.32 -9.19
C GLN A 404 9.86 -8.95 -8.12
N ASN A 405 8.66 -9.54 -8.21
CA ASN A 405 7.52 -9.23 -7.35
C ASN A 405 7.22 -10.34 -6.32
N GLY A 406 8.22 -11.16 -5.98
CA GLY A 406 8.18 -12.04 -4.81
C GLY A 406 7.78 -13.49 -5.07
N ALA A 407 7.59 -13.93 -6.31
CA ALA A 407 7.35 -15.33 -6.61
C ALA A 407 8.57 -16.18 -6.24
N GLY A 408 8.36 -17.23 -5.42
CA GLY A 408 9.46 -18.10 -5.00
C GLY A 408 9.75 -19.23 -5.98
N TYR A 409 8.70 -19.91 -6.45
CA TYR A 409 8.82 -21.07 -7.32
C TYR A 409 7.95 -20.90 -8.55
N ILE A 410 8.53 -21.06 -9.73
CA ILE A 410 7.79 -20.98 -11.00
C ILE A 410 8.06 -22.24 -11.82
N CYS A 411 6.99 -22.93 -12.21
CA CYS A 411 7.04 -24.13 -13.02
C CYS A 411 6.52 -23.80 -14.42
N LEU A 412 7.43 -23.72 -15.40
CA LEU A 412 7.10 -23.51 -16.80
C LEU A 412 6.86 -24.85 -17.48
N THR A 413 5.75 -25.00 -18.18
CA THR A 413 5.44 -26.23 -18.89
C THR A 413 5.13 -25.99 -20.36
N SER A 414 5.54 -26.93 -21.20
CA SER A 414 5.17 -26.98 -22.61
C SER A 414 5.48 -28.35 -23.21
N ARG A 415 4.97 -28.64 -24.41
CA ARG A 415 5.29 -29.87 -25.15
C ARG A 415 6.77 -29.98 -25.52
N SER A 416 7.46 -28.84 -25.65
CA SER A 416 8.89 -28.78 -25.96
C SER A 416 9.53 -27.69 -25.12
N CYS A 417 10.10 -28.09 -23.98
CA CYS A 417 10.82 -27.19 -23.11
C CYS A 417 12.32 -27.26 -23.42
N LYS A 418 12.92 -26.13 -23.79
CA LYS A 418 14.38 -25.97 -23.80
C LYS A 418 14.79 -25.25 -22.52
N SER A 419 15.53 -25.94 -21.65
CA SER A 419 16.11 -25.31 -20.48
C SER A 419 17.13 -24.25 -20.91
N ASP A 420 17.20 -23.18 -20.13
CA ASP A 420 18.17 -22.11 -20.30
C ASP A 420 18.87 -21.94 -18.96
N ASN A 421 19.96 -22.66 -18.78
CA ASN A 421 20.65 -22.75 -17.49
C ASN A 421 21.17 -21.37 -17.04
N LYS A 422 21.55 -20.51 -17.99
CA LYS A 422 22.03 -19.15 -17.68
C LYS A 422 20.89 -18.29 -17.15
N TRP A 423 19.74 -18.33 -17.82
CA TRP A 423 18.55 -17.61 -17.37
C TRP A 423 18.03 -18.14 -16.03
N GLN A 424 17.95 -19.46 -15.84
CA GLN A 424 17.55 -20.07 -14.55
C GLN A 424 18.50 -19.66 -13.41
N ALA A 425 19.80 -19.62 -13.65
CA ALA A 425 20.77 -19.17 -12.65
C ALA A 425 20.56 -17.70 -12.27
N ALA A 426 20.23 -16.83 -13.23
CA ALA A 426 19.89 -15.44 -12.95
C ALA A 426 18.61 -15.31 -12.13
N MET A 427 17.58 -16.09 -12.44
CA MET A 427 16.32 -16.15 -11.68
C MET A 427 16.57 -16.62 -10.24
N LYS A 428 17.38 -17.66 -10.07
CA LYS A 428 17.76 -18.18 -8.74
C LYS A 428 18.52 -17.14 -7.93
N LYS A 429 19.41 -16.36 -8.56
CA LYS A 429 20.10 -15.23 -7.92
C LYS A 429 19.12 -14.13 -7.48
N ALA A 430 18.02 -13.93 -8.20
CA ALA A 430 16.93 -13.04 -7.83
C ALA A 430 15.96 -13.63 -6.78
N GLY A 431 16.26 -14.82 -6.25
CA GLY A 431 15.49 -15.49 -5.20
C GLY A 431 14.34 -16.37 -5.71
N THR A 432 14.33 -16.72 -7.00
CA THR A 432 13.23 -17.47 -7.63
C THR A 432 13.74 -18.76 -8.27
N GLU A 433 13.26 -19.90 -7.80
CA GLU A 433 13.56 -21.21 -8.38
C GLU A 433 12.62 -21.46 -9.57
N VAL A 434 13.19 -21.57 -10.77
CA VAL A 434 12.42 -21.84 -11.99
C VAL A 434 12.71 -23.23 -12.51
N ARG A 435 11.66 -24.01 -12.77
CA ARG A 435 11.76 -25.37 -13.33
C ARG A 435 11.00 -25.49 -14.62
N PHE A 436 11.55 -26.29 -15.53
CA PHE A 436 10.94 -26.56 -16.83
C PHE A 436 10.45 -28.01 -16.86
N TYR A 437 9.20 -28.20 -17.23
CA TYR A 437 8.61 -29.52 -17.40
C TYR A 437 8.13 -29.72 -18.83
N THR A 438 8.45 -30.87 -19.39
CA THR A 438 7.84 -31.31 -20.66
C THR A 438 6.50 -31.95 -20.35
N MET A 439 5.43 -31.31 -20.82
CA MET A 439 4.04 -31.67 -20.51
C MET A 439 3.12 -31.20 -21.62
N ASP A 440 2.20 -32.08 -22.02
CA ASP A 440 1.08 -31.72 -22.89
C ASP A 440 -0.19 -31.58 -22.04
N VAL A 441 -0.70 -30.36 -21.86
CA VAL A 441 -1.91 -30.11 -21.06
C VAL A 441 -3.16 -30.80 -21.61
N THR A 442 -3.14 -31.17 -22.90
CA THR A 442 -4.23 -31.94 -23.52
C THR A 442 -4.28 -33.39 -23.05
N LYS A 443 -3.21 -33.88 -22.41
CA LYS A 443 -3.13 -35.23 -21.85
C LYS A 443 -3.21 -35.17 -20.33
N LYS A 444 -4.36 -35.56 -19.76
CA LYS A 444 -4.59 -35.56 -18.31
C LYS A 444 -3.49 -36.27 -17.52
N GLN A 445 -3.02 -37.43 -17.99
CA GLN A 445 -1.95 -38.20 -17.34
C GLN A 445 -0.62 -37.44 -17.25
N ASP A 446 -0.28 -36.63 -18.27
CA ASP A 446 0.94 -35.81 -18.22
C ASP A 446 0.82 -34.74 -17.15
N LEU A 447 -0.35 -34.09 -17.05
CA LEU A 447 -0.62 -33.08 -16.03
C LEU A 447 -0.58 -33.69 -14.63
N GLU A 448 -1.27 -34.81 -14.39
CA GLU A 448 -1.29 -35.50 -13.10
C GLU A 448 0.12 -35.87 -12.62
N ARG A 449 0.94 -36.42 -13.52
CA ARG A 449 2.34 -36.77 -13.24
C ARG A 449 3.15 -35.55 -12.82
N ILE A 450 3.05 -34.45 -13.57
CA ILE A 450 3.81 -33.22 -13.28
C ILE A 450 3.32 -32.55 -12.00
N VAL A 451 2.01 -32.50 -11.76
CA VAL A 451 1.45 -31.96 -10.52
C VAL A 451 1.89 -32.78 -9.31
N ALA A 452 1.91 -34.11 -9.42
CA ALA A 452 2.43 -34.98 -8.36
C ALA A 452 3.92 -34.72 -8.08
N GLU A 453 4.74 -34.57 -9.13
CA GLU A 453 6.15 -34.23 -9.00
C GLU A 453 6.37 -32.85 -8.34
N ILE A 454 5.60 -31.84 -8.75
CA ILE A 454 5.65 -30.49 -8.17
C ILE A 454 5.27 -30.54 -6.68
N LYS A 455 4.18 -31.23 -6.34
CA LYS A 455 3.73 -31.39 -4.95
C LYS A 455 4.79 -32.09 -4.07
N HIS A 456 5.60 -32.97 -4.65
CA HIS A 456 6.68 -33.66 -3.94
C HIS A 456 7.95 -32.81 -3.77
N THR A 457 8.23 -31.89 -4.71
CA THR A 457 9.54 -31.25 -4.83
C THR A 457 9.54 -29.72 -4.68
N CYS A 458 8.37 -29.09 -4.58
CA CYS A 458 8.18 -27.66 -4.45
C CYS A 458 7.13 -27.33 -3.36
N PRO A 459 7.05 -26.08 -2.89
CA PRO A 459 5.96 -25.64 -2.03
C PRO A 459 4.58 -25.75 -2.70
N PRO A 460 3.47 -25.57 -1.96
CA PRO A 460 2.12 -25.67 -2.50
C PRO A 460 1.88 -24.76 -3.71
N ILE A 461 1.18 -25.29 -4.71
CA ILE A 461 0.74 -24.53 -5.89
C ILE A 461 -0.31 -23.51 -5.43
N ALA A 462 -0.11 -22.23 -5.74
CA ALA A 462 -1.01 -21.13 -5.39
C ALA A 462 -1.60 -20.41 -6.60
N GLY A 463 -1.09 -20.66 -7.80
CA GLY A 463 -1.61 -20.04 -9.02
C GLY A 463 -1.27 -20.84 -10.26
N VAL A 464 -2.18 -20.79 -11.23
CA VAL A 464 -2.07 -21.45 -12.53
C VAL A 464 -2.35 -20.43 -13.62
N MET A 465 -1.54 -20.42 -14.68
CA MET A 465 -1.75 -19.59 -15.86
C MET A 465 -1.76 -20.46 -17.11
N ASN A 466 -2.92 -20.61 -17.77
CA ASN A 466 -3.04 -21.37 -19.02
C ASN A 466 -2.84 -20.51 -20.26
N GLY A 467 -1.58 -20.37 -20.66
CA GLY A 467 -1.17 -19.75 -21.91
C GLY A 467 -0.99 -20.73 -23.08
N ALA A 468 -1.36 -22.01 -22.94
CA ALA A 468 -1.24 -22.97 -24.04
C ALA A 468 -2.18 -22.59 -25.19
N ALA A 469 -1.58 -22.31 -26.34
CA ALA A 469 -2.31 -21.96 -27.54
C ALA A 469 -1.59 -22.52 -28.78
N VAL A 470 -2.40 -22.92 -29.76
CA VAL A 470 -1.96 -23.23 -31.11
C VAL A 470 -2.79 -22.37 -32.04
N PHE A 471 -2.15 -21.66 -32.95
CA PHE A 471 -2.82 -20.78 -33.90
C PHE A 471 -2.82 -21.41 -35.29
N HIS A 472 -3.95 -21.32 -35.98
CA HIS A 472 -4.09 -21.72 -37.37
C HIS A 472 -5.16 -20.84 -38.02
N ASP A 473 -4.72 -19.92 -38.87
CA ASP A 473 -5.58 -18.92 -39.48
C ASP A 473 -6.16 -19.47 -40.79
N ALA A 474 -7.47 -19.73 -40.80
CA ALA A 474 -8.22 -20.18 -41.96
C ALA A 474 -9.68 -19.70 -41.87
N ALA A 475 -10.35 -19.51 -43.02
CA ALA A 475 -11.78 -19.27 -43.03
C ALA A 475 -12.53 -20.48 -42.43
N PHE A 476 -13.65 -20.25 -41.73
CA PHE A 476 -14.40 -21.35 -41.10
C PHE A 476 -14.84 -22.42 -42.12
N SER A 477 -15.24 -22.00 -43.32
CA SER A 477 -15.61 -22.90 -44.43
C SER A 477 -14.46 -23.77 -44.95
N GLU A 478 -13.21 -23.37 -44.69
CA GLU A 478 -11.98 -24.07 -45.10
C GLU A 478 -11.32 -24.80 -43.93
N MET A 479 -11.90 -24.69 -42.73
CA MET A 479 -11.35 -25.26 -41.50
C MET A 479 -11.75 -26.73 -41.37
N SER A 480 -10.78 -27.63 -41.46
CA SER A 480 -11.01 -29.04 -41.20
C SER A 480 -11.25 -29.29 -39.70
N LEU A 481 -11.96 -30.38 -39.37
CA LEU A 481 -12.20 -30.78 -37.99
C LEU A 481 -10.87 -31.01 -37.24
N GLU A 482 -9.88 -31.59 -37.90
CA GLU A 482 -8.56 -31.85 -37.30
C GLU A 482 -7.85 -30.55 -36.91
N ILE A 483 -7.96 -29.51 -37.75
CA ILE A 483 -7.41 -28.18 -37.46
C ILE A 483 -8.14 -27.56 -36.26
N MET A 484 -9.47 -27.59 -36.28
CA MET A 484 -10.30 -27.05 -35.21
C MET A 484 -9.99 -27.72 -33.87
N GLU A 485 -9.98 -29.05 -33.83
CA GLU A 485 -9.61 -29.81 -32.62
C GLU A 485 -8.20 -29.46 -32.13
N LYS A 486 -7.24 -29.33 -33.03
CA LYS A 486 -5.84 -29.00 -32.68
C LYS A 486 -5.72 -27.64 -32.00
N VAL A 487 -6.53 -26.65 -32.40
CA VAL A 487 -6.56 -25.30 -31.83
C VAL A 487 -7.33 -25.27 -30.51
N LEU A 488 -8.46 -25.99 -30.43
CA LEU A 488 -9.35 -25.97 -29.26
C LEU A 488 -8.83 -26.81 -28.09
N LYS A 489 -8.26 -28.00 -28.34
CA LYS A 489 -7.81 -28.95 -27.30
C LYS A 489 -6.96 -28.31 -26.18
N PRO A 490 -5.92 -27.49 -26.46
CA PRO A 490 -5.11 -26.87 -25.41
C PRO A 490 -5.87 -25.90 -24.50
N LYS A 491 -6.93 -25.26 -25.01
CA LYS A 491 -7.73 -24.28 -24.28
C LYS A 491 -8.94 -24.91 -23.59
N ILE A 492 -9.64 -25.83 -24.24
CA ILE A 492 -10.82 -26.49 -23.69
C ILE A 492 -10.40 -27.62 -22.76
N ASP A 493 -9.87 -28.72 -23.31
CA ASP A 493 -9.47 -29.88 -22.50
C ASP A 493 -8.37 -29.50 -21.52
N GLY A 494 -7.42 -28.68 -21.95
CA GLY A 494 -6.35 -28.21 -21.08
C GLY A 494 -6.84 -27.42 -19.86
N THR A 495 -7.85 -26.56 -20.02
CA THR A 495 -8.43 -25.82 -18.88
C THR A 495 -9.28 -26.74 -18.02
N ARG A 496 -10.07 -27.66 -18.62
CA ARG A 496 -10.83 -28.66 -17.86
C ARG A 496 -9.92 -29.52 -16.98
N HIS A 497 -8.81 -30.01 -17.52
CA HIS A 497 -7.86 -30.81 -16.74
C HIS A 497 -7.17 -30.04 -15.62
N LEU A 498 -7.04 -28.71 -15.73
CA LEU A 498 -6.44 -27.86 -14.69
C LEU A 498 -7.44 -27.48 -13.59
N ASP A 499 -8.73 -27.51 -13.91
CA ASP A 499 -9.84 -27.27 -12.97
C ASP A 499 -10.15 -28.51 -12.12
N GLU A 500 -10.08 -29.70 -12.72
CA GLU A 500 -10.13 -31.01 -12.05
C GLU A 500 -8.91 -31.25 -11.13
#